data_AF-A0A5C6U098-F1
#
_entry.id   AF-A0A5C6U098-F1
#
_cell.length_a   1.000
_cell.length_b   1.000
_cell.length_c   1.000
_cell.angle_alpha   90.00
_cell.angle_beta   90.00
_cell.angle_gamma   90.00
#
_symmetry.space_group_name_H-M   'P 1'
#
loop_
_entity.id
_entity.type
_entity.pdbx_description
1 polymer ?
#
loop_
_entity_poly.entity_id
_entity_poly.type
_entity_poly.pdbx_seq_one_letter_code
_entity_poly.pdbx_strand_id
1 'polypeptide(L)' 'MVALGEAQREGDAQRLGRGAHRLLSATQNIGAVRMSALCAELERHCRAGELAPAAALIAQLALEHERVNAALLAARIRY' A
#
# COMPACT_ATOMS: atom_id res chain seq x y z
N MET A 1 -4.91 -2.02 5.55
CA MET A 1 -3.58 -2.28 6.16
C MET A 1 -3.47 -3.65 6.82
N VAL A 2 -4.42 -4.06 7.68
CA VAL A 2 -4.39 -5.35 8.40
C VAL A 2 -4.12 -6.56 7.49
N ALA A 3 -4.86 -6.69 6.39
CA ALA A 3 -4.70 -7.82 5.46
C ALA A 3 -3.31 -7.91 4.78
N LEU A 4 -2.62 -6.79 4.56
CA LEU A 4 -1.24 -6.79 4.03
C LEU A 4 -0.24 -7.22 5.10
N GLY A 5 -0.43 -6.75 6.34
CA GLY A 5 0.41 -7.14 7.47
C GLY A 5 0.25 -8.60 7.88
N GLU A 6 -0.92 -9.20 7.67
CA GLU A 6 -1.12 -10.65 7.85
C GLU A 6 -0.39 -11.46 6.79
N ALA A 7 -0.59 -11.15 5.50
CA ALA A 7 0.08 -11.85 4.40
C ALA A 7 1.60 -11.75 4.49
N GLN A 8 2.14 -10.62 4.96
CA GLN A 8 3.58 -10.45 5.19
C GLN A 8 4.07 -11.34 6.34
N ARG A 9 3.34 -11.44 7.47
CA ARG A 9 3.69 -12.31 8.60
C ARG A 9 3.63 -13.79 8.24
N GLU A 10 2.69 -14.18 7.38
CA GLU A 10 2.55 -15.54 6.87
C GLU A 10 3.58 -15.88 5.79
N GLY A 11 4.34 -14.90 5.28
CA GLY A 11 5.29 -15.12 4.18
C GLY A 11 4.61 -15.40 2.83
N ASP A 12 3.31 -15.12 2.69
CA ASP A 12 2.56 -15.37 1.46
C ASP A 12 2.75 -14.22 0.47
N ALA A 13 3.84 -14.30 -0.30
CA ALA A 13 4.18 -13.31 -1.32
C ALA A 13 3.08 -13.12 -2.37
N GLN A 14 2.35 -14.18 -2.71
CA GLN A 14 1.31 -14.11 -3.73
C GLN A 14 0.09 -13.34 -3.21
N ARG A 15 -0.36 -13.64 -1.99
CA ARG A 15 -1.45 -12.91 -1.31
C ARG A 15 -1.06 -11.47 -1.05
N LEU A 16 0.18 -11.22 -0.64
CA LEU A 16 0.69 -9.87 -0.44
C LEU A 16 0.71 -9.07 -1.74
N GLY A 17 1.24 -9.63 -2.82
CA GLY A 17 1.29 -8.99 -4.14
C GLY A 17 -0.10 -8.66 -4.70
N ARG A 18 -1.07 -9.58 -4.58
CA ARG A 18 -2.47 -9.31 -4.97
C ARG A 18 -3.12 -8.22 -4.12
N GLY A 19 -2.74 -8.12 -2.85
CA GLY A 19 -3.19 -7.05 -1.96
C GLY A 19 -2.63 -5.69 -2.39
N ALA A 20 -1.33 -5.64 -2.65
CA ALA A 20 -0.63 -4.45 -3.13
C ALA A 20 -1.21 -3.95 -4.48
N HIS A 21 -1.46 -4.87 -5.42
CA HIS A 21 -2.05 -4.54 -6.73
C HIS A 21 -3.44 -3.92 -6.61
N ARG A 22 -4.33 -4.50 -5.79
CA ARG A 22 -5.68 -3.94 -5.58
C ARG A 22 -5.63 -2.55 -4.96
N LEU A 23 -4.71 -2.34 -4.00
CA LEU A 23 -4.54 -1.04 -3.37
C LEU A 23 -3.95 -0.02 -4.35
N LEU A 24 -3.01 -0.42 -5.21
CA LEU A 24 -2.45 0.42 -6.26
C LEU A 24 -3.53 1.02 -7.16
N SER A 25 -4.46 0.19 -7.66
CA SER A 25 -5.56 0.69 -8.50
C SER A 25 -6.42 1.72 -7.78
N ALA A 26 -6.69 1.49 -6.49
CA ALA A 26 -7.45 2.45 -5.67
C ALA A 26 -6.69 3.76 -5.47
N THR A 27 -5.38 3.71 -5.19
CA THR A 27 -4.56 4.91 -4.95
C THR A 27 -4.35 5.74 -6.22
N GLN A 28 -4.27 5.09 -7.38
CA GLN A 28 -4.19 5.77 -8.68
C GLN A 28 -5.46 6.57 -8.99
N ASN A 29 -6.64 6.00 -8.71
CA ASN A 29 -7.92 6.66 -8.97
C ASN A 29 -8.13 7.96 -8.17
N ILE A 30 -7.52 8.06 -6.98
CA ILE A 30 -7.65 9.24 -6.10
C ILE A 30 -6.43 10.18 -6.18
N GLY A 31 -5.48 9.92 -7.07
CA GLY A 31 -4.28 10.74 -7.23
C GLY A 31 -3.28 10.63 -6.07
N ALA A 32 -3.32 9.56 -5.27
CA ALA A 32 -2.39 9.32 -4.18
C ALA A 32 -1.04 8.79 -4.72
N VAL A 33 -0.26 9.68 -5.33
CA VAL A 33 0.97 9.35 -6.09
C VAL A 33 1.98 8.57 -5.25
N ARG A 34 2.28 9.04 -4.03
CA ARG A 34 3.27 8.38 -3.17
C ARG A 34 2.82 7.00 -2.68
N MET A 35 1.55 6.86 -2.31
CA MET A 35 0.99 5.55 -1.97
C MET A 35 1.03 4.59 -3.16
N SER A 36 0.74 5.09 -4.36
CA SER A 36 0.81 4.29 -5.60
C SER A 36 2.23 3.77 -5.85
N ALA A 37 3.25 4.62 -5.66
CA ALA A 37 4.65 4.20 -5.79
C ALA A 37 5.02 3.09 -4.79
N LEU A 38 4.63 3.22 -3.52
CA LEU A 38 4.87 2.21 -2.48
C LEU A 38 4.14 0.89 -2.78
N CYS A 39 2.90 0.94 -3.29
CA CYS A 39 2.16 -0.26 -3.68
C CYS A 39 2.82 -0.97 -4.87
N ALA A 40 3.27 -0.22 -5.87
CA ALA A 40 3.97 -0.76 -7.02
C ALA A 40 5.31 -1.41 -6.62
N GLU A 41 6.07 -0.78 -5.73
CA GLU A 41 7.31 -1.33 -5.20
C GLU A 41 7.07 -2.63 -4.41
N LEU A 42 6.08 -2.65 -3.53
CA LEU A 42 5.69 -3.84 -2.79
C LEU A 42 5.25 -4.97 -3.73
N GLU A 43 4.46 -4.66 -4.77
CA GLU A 43 4.03 -5.64 -5.77
C GLU A 43 5.23 -6.23 -6.54
N ARG A 44 6.20 -5.39 -6.96
CA ARG A 44 7.42 -5.86 -7.64
C ARG A 44 8.20 -6.83 -6.77
N HIS A 45 8.45 -6.50 -5.50
CA HIS A 45 9.17 -7.37 -4.58
C HIS A 45 8.43 -8.69 -4.33
N CYS A 46 7.10 -8.65 -4.20
CA CYS A 46 6.29 -9.87 -4.10
C CYS A 46 6.40 -10.75 -5.34
N ARG A 47 6.39 -10.17 -6.55
CA ARG A 47 6.57 -10.91 -7.81
C ARG A 47 7.97 -11.51 -7.93
N ALA A 48 8.99 -10.85 -7.37
CA ALA A 48 10.36 -11.36 -7.31
C ALA A 48 10.57 -12.41 -6.20
N GLY A 49 9.58 -12.63 -5.32
CA GLY A 49 9.72 -13.51 -4.15
C GLY A 49 10.55 -12.90 -3.01
N GLU A 50 10.85 -11.60 -3.08
CA GLU A 50 11.68 -10.88 -2.12
C GLU A 50 10.81 -10.24 -1.03
N LEU A 51 10.61 -10.93 0.09
CA LEU A 51 9.77 -10.41 1.19
C LEU A 51 10.53 -9.61 2.25
N ALA A 52 11.87 -9.60 2.21
CA ALA A 52 12.68 -8.84 3.15
C ALA A 52 12.29 -7.35 3.27
N PRO A 53 12.07 -6.59 2.17
CA PRO A 53 11.66 -5.19 2.26
C PRO A 53 10.18 -4.98 2.59
N ALA A 54 9.35 -6.03 2.53
CA ALA A 54 7.89 -5.90 2.60
C ALA A 54 7.41 -5.24 3.90
N ALA A 55 7.99 -5.59 5.05
CA ALA A 55 7.60 -5.02 6.33
C ALA A 55 7.84 -3.49 6.38
N ALA A 56 8.99 -3.04 5.88
CA ALA A 56 9.32 -1.61 5.82
C ALA A 56 8.41 -0.86 4.85
N LEU A 57 8.13 -1.44 3.69
CA LEU A 57 7.21 -0.85 2.69
C LEU A 57 5.78 -0.73 3.23
N ILE A 58 5.30 -1.76 3.94
CA ILE A 58 3.97 -1.74 4.60
C ILE A 58 3.94 -0.65 5.68
N ALA A 59 4.98 -0.49 6.48
CA ALA A 59 5.04 0.57 7.49
C ALA A 59 4.99 1.97 6.85
N GLN A 60 5.76 2.21 5.78
CA GLN A 60 5.71 3.47 5.02
C GLN A 60 4.34 3.71 4.40
N LEU A 61 3.73 2.68 3.84
CA LEU A 61 2.39 2.73 3.26
C LEU A 61 1.32 3.09 4.30
N ALA A 62 1.47 2.61 5.55
CA ALA A 62 0.60 2.98 6.67
C ALA A 62 0.64 4.50 6.92
N LEU A 63 1.85 5.07 7.00
CA LEU A 63 2.04 6.50 7.24
C LEU A 63 1.47 7.35 6.09
N GLU A 64 1.68 6.92 4.85
CA GLU A 64 1.12 7.63 3.69
C GLU A 64 -0.40 7.52 3.61
N HIS A 65 -0.98 6.38 4.00
CA HIS A 65 -2.43 6.21 4.09
C HIS A 65 -3.06 7.22 5.06
N GLU A 66 -2.46 7.43 6.23
CA GLU A 66 -2.93 8.44 7.19
C GLU A 66 -2.85 9.86 6.60
N ARG A 67 -1.77 10.19 5.89
CA ARG A 67 -1.62 11.49 5.21
C ARG A 67 -2.67 11.71 4.14
N VAL A 68 -2.95 10.70 3.32
CA VAL A 68 -3.96 10.77 2.26
C VAL A 68 -5.36 10.90 2.87
N ASN A 69 -5.69 10.15 3.92
CA ASN A 69 -6.96 10.28 4.61
C ASN A 69 -7.15 11.68 5.20
N ALA A 70 -6.12 12.24 5.85
CA ALA A 70 -6.18 13.61 6.36
C ALA A 70 -6.42 14.64 5.24
N ALA A 71 -5.72 14.48 4.11
CA ALA A 71 -5.89 15.36 2.94
C ALA A 71 -7.30 15.25 2.32
N LEU A 72 -7.83 14.03 2.19
CA LEU A 72 -9.18 13.78 1.68
C LEU A 72 -10.25 14.37 2.62
N LEU A 73 -10.09 14.21 3.93
CA LEU A 73 -11.01 14.77 4.91
C LEU A 73 -11.00 16.30 4.86
N ALA A 74 -9.81 16.91 4.77
CA ALA A 74 -9.67 18.35 4.60
C ALA A 74 -10.27 18.86 3.29
N ALA A 75 -10.19 18.08 2.20
CA ALA A 75 -10.83 18.41 0.93
C ALA A 75 -12.36 18.31 1.01
N ARG A 76 -12.92 17.34 1.75
CA ARG A 76 -14.37 17.18 1.93
C ARG A 76 -15.02 18.33 2.70
N ILE A 77 -14.30 18.98 3.61
CA ILE A 77 -14.81 20.12 4.40
C ILE A 77 -14.79 21.44 3.59
N ARG A 78 -14.09 21.48 2.45
CA ARG A 78 -13.99 22.66 1.60
C ARG A 78 -15.13 22.80 0.57
N TYR A 79 -16.04 21.83 0.50
CA TYR A 79 -17.25 21.84 -0.34
C TYR A 79 -18.48 21.67 0.55
#